data_AF-A0A9D3M0N6-F1
#
_entry.id   AF-A0A9D3M0N6-F1
#
_cell.length_a   1.000
_cell.length_b   1.000
_cell.length_c   1.000
_cell.angle_alpha   90.00
_cell.angle_beta   90.00
_cell.angle_gamma   90.00
#
_symmetry.space_group_name_H-M   'P 1'
#
loop_
_entity.id
_entity.type
_entity.pdbx_description
1 polymer ?
#
loop_
_entity_poly.entity_id
_entity_poly.type
_entity_poly.pdbx_seq_one_letter_code
_entity_poly.pdbx_strand_id
1 'polypeptide(L)'
;MASALASRLGLNSLRRKQAKTFNVKIVTMDAEMEFNCEVKWKGKDLFDLVCRTLGLRETWFFGLQYDVKDTVAWLKMDKKVLDHDMPKEEPITLHFLAKFYPENAEEELVQDVTLHLFFLQVKKKILEEEIYCPPEASVLLASYAVQAKYGDYDHNVHKPGFLAQEELLPKRVIHLYQMTAEMWEERITACYAEHRGRTRDEAETEYLKIAQDLEMYGINYFFIRNKKGTDLLLGVDALGLHIYDPENRLTPKISFPWNEIRNISYSDKEFAIKPVDKKTDVFKFNSSKLRVNKLILQLCIGNHDLFMRRRRVDSLEVQQMKSQAREEKARKQVERQRLVREKHLREEAERARDELERRLMQLQDEAQMANDALMRSEETADLLAEKAQIAEEEAKLLAQKAAEAEQEMQRIKVTAIRGEEERRLMEQKVLEAEMLALQMAEESERR
;
A
#
# COMPACT_ATOMS: atom_id res chain seq x y z
N MET A 1 -57.14 13.50 47.33
CA MET A 1 -57.37 12.09 47.72
C MET A 1 -56.83 11.04 46.72
N ALA A 2 -56.37 11.42 45.51
CA ALA A 2 -55.76 10.47 44.56
C ALA A 2 -54.32 10.02 44.93
N SER A 3 -53.61 10.76 45.77
CA SER A 3 -52.24 10.41 46.22
C SER A 3 -52.21 9.31 47.30
N ALA A 4 -53.28 9.15 48.08
CA ALA A 4 -53.37 8.16 49.15
C ALA A 4 -53.81 6.76 48.68
N LEU A 5 -54.31 6.64 47.44
CA LEU A 5 -54.67 5.35 46.84
C LEU A 5 -53.50 4.71 46.08
N ALA A 6 -52.52 5.51 45.64
CA ALA A 6 -51.30 5.00 44.99
C ALA A 6 -50.37 4.25 45.98
N SER A 7 -50.41 4.59 47.28
CA SER A 7 -49.65 3.89 48.32
C SER A 7 -50.25 2.53 48.72
N ARG A 8 -51.53 2.27 48.40
CA ARG A 8 -52.21 0.98 48.63
C ARG A 8 -52.10 -0.01 47.46
N LEU A 9 -51.59 0.42 46.30
CA LEU A 9 -51.44 -0.43 45.11
C LEU A 9 -50.01 -0.97 44.88
N GLY A 10 -49.06 -0.77 45.81
CA GLY A 10 -47.74 -1.42 45.72
C GLY A 10 -46.90 -1.07 44.48
N LEU A 11 -47.21 0.05 43.79
CA LEU A 11 -46.56 0.44 42.54
C LEU A 11 -45.23 1.22 42.73
N ASN A 12 -44.72 1.34 43.96
CA ASN A 12 -43.37 1.87 44.22
C ASN A 12 -42.24 0.89 43.86
N SER A 13 -42.56 -0.31 43.34
CA SER A 13 -41.61 -1.38 43.04
C SER A 13 -40.98 -1.33 41.63
N LEU A 14 -41.33 -0.35 40.78
CA LEU A 14 -40.84 -0.27 39.39
C LEU A 14 -39.77 0.81 39.15
N ARG A 15 -39.13 1.37 40.19
CA ARG A 15 -37.81 1.99 39.98
C ARG A 15 -36.79 0.87 39.83
N ARG A 16 -36.48 0.52 38.59
CA ARG A 16 -35.38 -0.38 38.23
C ARG A 16 -34.13 0.14 38.97
N LYS A 17 -33.68 -0.54 40.02
CA LYS A 17 -32.45 -0.19 40.75
C LYS A 17 -31.35 -0.08 39.71
N GLN A 18 -30.77 1.10 39.55
CA GLN A 18 -29.64 1.30 38.65
C GLN A 18 -28.54 0.34 39.10
N ALA A 19 -28.11 -0.55 38.20
CA ALA A 19 -27.07 -1.50 38.51
C ALA A 19 -25.82 -0.72 38.90
N LYS A 20 -25.14 -1.12 39.99
CA LYS A 20 -23.83 -0.56 40.31
C LYS A 20 -22.85 -1.01 39.23
N THR A 21 -22.06 -0.08 38.73
CA THR A 21 -21.12 -0.29 37.63
C THR A 21 -19.71 0.16 38.02
N PHE A 22 -18.72 -0.32 37.29
CA PHE A 22 -17.31 0.09 37.39
C PHE A 22 -16.71 0.15 35.99
N ASN A 23 -15.65 0.93 35.81
CA ASN A 23 -15.01 1.10 34.50
C ASN A 23 -13.79 0.20 34.36
N VAL A 24 -13.67 -0.43 33.19
CA VAL A 24 -12.55 -1.29 32.82
C VAL A 24 -11.95 -0.79 31.51
N LYS A 25 -10.64 -0.59 31.49
CA LYS A 25 -9.86 -0.33 30.29
C LYS A 25 -9.26 -1.65 29.80
N ILE A 26 -9.53 -2.01 28.55
CA ILE A 26 -8.97 -3.17 27.86
C ILE A 26 -7.94 -2.67 26.87
N VAL A 27 -6.70 -3.14 27.01
CA VAL A 27 -5.59 -2.85 26.12
C VAL A 27 -5.34 -4.08 25.25
N THR A 28 -5.56 -3.98 23.94
CA THR A 28 -5.13 -4.98 22.95
C THR A 28 -3.75 -4.60 22.43
N MET A 29 -3.25 -5.32 21.43
CA MET A 29 -1.97 -4.98 20.79
C MET A 29 -2.04 -3.72 19.91
N ASP A 30 -3.24 -3.31 19.49
CA ASP A 30 -3.49 -2.26 18.49
C ASP A 30 -4.53 -1.22 18.91
N ALA A 31 -5.23 -1.43 20.03
CA ALA A 31 -6.33 -0.57 20.47
C ALA A 31 -6.45 -0.53 22.00
N GLU A 32 -7.07 0.54 22.48
CA GLU A 32 -7.53 0.66 23.85
C GLU A 32 -9.04 0.90 23.86
N MET A 33 -9.75 0.23 24.75
CA MET A 33 -11.21 0.24 24.79
C MET A 33 -11.68 0.36 26.24
N GLU A 34 -12.66 1.22 26.49
CA GLU A 34 -13.26 1.36 27.81
C GLU A 34 -14.66 0.75 27.87
N PHE A 35 -14.92 -0.02 28.93
CA PHE A 35 -16.19 -0.69 29.16
C PHE A 35 -16.75 -0.33 30.53
N ASN A 36 -18.04 0.00 30.56
CA ASN A 36 -18.79 0.15 31.79
C ASN A 36 -19.42 -1.20 32.16
N CYS A 37 -18.90 -1.82 33.21
CA CYS A 37 -19.22 -3.20 33.61
C CYS A 37 -20.13 -3.21 34.83
N GLU A 38 -21.11 -4.13 34.89
CA GLU A 38 -21.90 -4.30 36.11
C GLU A 38 -21.09 -5.03 37.19
N VAL A 39 -21.21 -4.61 38.46
CA VAL A 39 -20.47 -5.19 39.60
C VAL A 39 -20.66 -6.70 39.77
N LYS A 40 -21.75 -7.27 39.24
CA LYS A 40 -22.01 -8.72 39.28
C LYS A 40 -21.37 -9.51 38.13
N TRP A 41 -20.82 -8.86 37.11
CA TRP A 41 -20.25 -9.52 35.95
C TRP A 41 -19.10 -10.44 36.34
N LYS A 42 -19.12 -11.63 35.74
CA LYS A 42 -18.04 -12.60 35.77
C LYS A 42 -17.00 -12.25 34.72
N GLY A 43 -15.80 -12.83 34.86
CA GLY A 43 -14.76 -12.70 33.85
C GLY A 43 -15.25 -13.10 32.46
N LYS A 44 -16.13 -14.11 32.36
CA LYS A 44 -16.75 -14.53 31.09
C LYS A 44 -17.60 -13.43 30.45
N ASP A 45 -18.40 -12.71 31.24
CA ASP A 45 -19.31 -11.68 30.71
C ASP A 45 -18.51 -10.54 30.05
N LEU A 46 -17.46 -10.10 30.74
CA LEU A 46 -16.53 -9.09 30.23
C LEU A 46 -15.75 -9.60 29.01
N PHE A 47 -15.17 -10.81 29.10
CA PHE A 47 -14.39 -11.39 28.01
C PHE A 47 -15.23 -11.58 26.74
N ASP A 48 -16.44 -12.14 26.86
CA ASP A 48 -17.35 -12.32 25.73
C ASP A 48 -17.74 -10.97 25.11
N LEU A 49 -17.87 -9.90 25.90
CA LEU A 49 -18.12 -8.55 25.39
C LEU A 49 -16.93 -8.00 24.60
N VAL A 50 -15.70 -8.16 25.12
CA VAL A 50 -14.48 -7.77 24.42
C VAL A 50 -14.37 -8.51 23.09
N CYS A 51 -14.50 -9.84 23.08
CA CYS A 51 -14.43 -10.64 21.86
C CYS A 51 -15.48 -10.23 20.82
N ARG A 52 -16.73 -9.99 21.24
CA ARG A 52 -17.78 -9.48 20.33
C ARG A 52 -17.43 -8.12 19.74
N THR A 53 -16.85 -7.23 20.54
CA THR A 53 -16.51 -5.87 20.09
C THR A 53 -15.33 -5.89 19.10
N LEU A 54 -14.40 -6.84 19.27
CA LEU A 54 -13.30 -7.08 18.32
C LEU A 54 -13.72 -7.90 17.09
N GLY A 55 -14.93 -8.46 17.06
CA GLY A 55 -15.34 -9.40 16.00
C GLY A 55 -14.60 -10.75 16.04
N LEU A 56 -14.02 -11.10 17.19
CA LEU A 56 -13.19 -12.28 17.39
C LEU A 56 -14.03 -13.47 17.89
N ARG A 57 -14.01 -14.57 17.14
CA ARG A 57 -14.70 -15.84 17.44
C ARG A 57 -13.74 -16.92 17.92
N GLU A 58 -12.46 -16.82 17.58
CA GLU A 58 -11.40 -17.76 18.00
C GLU A 58 -10.95 -17.51 19.46
N THR A 59 -11.92 -17.43 20.36
CA THR A 59 -11.73 -16.94 21.73
C THR A 59 -10.83 -17.84 22.57
N TRP A 60 -10.62 -19.09 22.15
CA TRP A 60 -9.86 -20.11 22.88
C TRP A 60 -8.36 -19.84 22.96
N PHE A 61 -7.82 -18.93 22.12
CA PHE A 61 -6.42 -18.52 22.20
C PHE A 61 -6.18 -17.40 23.22
N PHE A 62 -7.20 -16.62 23.56
CA PHE A 62 -7.03 -15.34 24.25
C PHE A 62 -7.44 -15.39 25.72
N GLY A 63 -6.97 -14.40 26.48
CA GLY A 63 -7.41 -14.14 27.83
C GLY A 63 -7.21 -12.68 28.22
N LEU A 64 -7.72 -12.31 29.39
CA LEU A 64 -7.48 -11.00 29.99
C LEU A 64 -6.42 -11.13 31.08
N GLN A 65 -5.27 -10.51 30.89
CA GLN A 65 -4.16 -10.47 31.83
C GLN A 65 -4.22 -9.19 32.67
N TYR A 66 -3.82 -9.28 33.93
CA TYR A 66 -3.71 -8.14 34.83
C TYR A 66 -2.51 -8.30 35.77
N ASP A 67 -1.98 -7.18 36.24
CA ASP A 67 -0.84 -7.16 37.14
C ASP A 67 -1.25 -7.50 38.57
N VAL A 68 -0.45 -8.33 39.24
CA VAL A 68 -0.65 -8.73 40.64
C VAL A 68 0.66 -8.65 41.39
N LYS A 69 0.86 -7.51 42.07
CA LYS A 69 2.05 -7.22 42.89
C LYS A 69 3.34 -7.39 42.08
N ASP A 70 3.95 -8.56 42.20
CA ASP A 70 5.25 -8.97 41.69
C ASP A 70 5.15 -10.04 40.57
N THR A 71 3.98 -10.19 39.95
CA THR A 71 3.73 -11.10 38.81
C THR A 71 2.49 -10.69 38.02
N VAL A 72 2.13 -11.48 37.01
CA VAL A 72 0.88 -11.34 36.24
C VAL A 72 -0.09 -12.45 36.57
N ALA A 73 -1.39 -12.20 36.38
CA ALA A 73 -2.43 -13.21 36.48
C ALA A 73 -3.43 -13.08 35.33
N TRP A 74 -4.17 -14.16 35.09
CA TRP A 74 -5.23 -14.20 34.08
C TRP A 74 -6.59 -14.20 34.77
N LEU A 75 -7.51 -13.39 34.23
CA LEU A 75 -8.89 -13.31 34.67
C LEU A 75 -9.55 -14.68 34.56
N LYS A 76 -10.24 -15.09 35.62
CA LYS A 76 -10.98 -16.36 35.64
C LYS A 76 -12.40 -16.14 35.15
N MET A 77 -12.82 -16.96 34.19
CA MET A 77 -14.10 -16.82 33.50
C MET A 77 -15.30 -17.05 34.42
N ASP A 78 -15.16 -17.91 35.44
CA ASP A 78 -16.21 -18.34 36.36
C ASP A 78 -16.38 -17.42 37.59
N LYS A 79 -15.43 -16.51 37.82
CA LYS A 79 -15.35 -15.63 39.00
C LYS A 79 -15.72 -14.19 38.64
N LYS A 80 -16.30 -13.43 39.58
CA LYS A 80 -16.58 -12.00 39.36
C LYS A 80 -15.29 -11.23 39.11
N VAL A 81 -15.36 -10.25 38.21
CA VAL A 81 -14.19 -9.43 37.86
C VAL A 81 -13.58 -8.81 39.12
N LEU A 82 -14.39 -8.12 39.93
CA LEU A 82 -13.95 -7.44 41.17
C LEU A 82 -13.53 -8.37 42.31
N ASP A 83 -13.78 -9.69 42.22
CA ASP A 83 -13.32 -10.63 43.24
C ASP A 83 -11.85 -11.06 43.00
N HIS A 84 -11.23 -10.65 41.89
CA HIS A 84 -9.81 -10.89 41.60
C HIS A 84 -8.92 -9.90 42.37
N ASP A 85 -7.67 -10.30 42.63
CA ASP A 85 -6.67 -9.48 43.35
C ASP A 85 -6.05 -8.45 42.39
N MET A 86 -6.88 -7.57 41.84
CA MET A 86 -6.49 -6.56 40.85
C MET A 86 -6.20 -5.23 41.53
N PRO A 87 -5.39 -4.35 40.90
CA PRO A 87 -5.27 -2.96 41.31
C PRO A 87 -6.66 -2.33 41.41
N LYS A 88 -6.90 -1.58 42.49
CA LYS A 88 -8.19 -0.90 42.73
C LYS A 88 -8.23 0.52 42.13
N GLU A 89 -7.27 0.83 41.28
CA GLU A 89 -7.24 2.08 40.52
C GLU A 89 -8.31 2.00 39.43
N GLU A 90 -9.07 3.08 39.28
CA GLU A 90 -10.08 3.21 38.23
C GLU A 90 -9.57 4.14 37.11
N PRO A 91 -9.71 3.76 35.83
CA PRO A 91 -10.29 2.50 35.35
C PRO A 91 -9.38 1.28 35.62
N ILE A 92 -9.97 0.12 35.87
CA ILE A 92 -9.21 -1.14 36.02
C ILE A 92 -8.63 -1.50 34.65
N THR A 93 -7.31 -1.59 34.54
CA THR A 93 -6.63 -1.95 33.27
C THR A 93 -6.42 -3.45 33.16
N LEU A 94 -6.88 -4.04 32.06
CA LEU A 94 -6.62 -5.43 31.68
C LEU A 94 -6.04 -5.48 30.26
N HIS A 95 -5.15 -6.44 30.01
CA HIS A 95 -4.54 -6.66 28.70
C HIS A 95 -5.19 -7.86 28.01
N PHE A 96 -5.74 -7.66 26.82
CA PHE A 96 -6.27 -8.74 25.99
C PHE A 96 -5.13 -9.32 25.14
N LEU A 97 -4.67 -10.51 25.51
CA LEU A 97 -3.47 -11.13 24.96
C LEU A 97 -3.73 -12.58 24.57
N ALA A 98 -2.99 -13.06 23.57
CA ALA A 98 -2.93 -14.47 23.24
C ALA A 98 -2.21 -15.21 24.39
N LYS A 99 -2.95 -16.11 25.04
CA LYS A 99 -2.53 -16.94 26.17
C LYS A 99 -2.04 -18.31 25.73
N PHE A 100 -2.66 -18.87 24.69
CA PHE A 100 -2.32 -20.17 24.13
C PHE A 100 -1.99 -20.00 22.65
N TYR A 101 -0.93 -20.66 22.20
CA TYR A 101 -0.43 -20.53 20.83
C TYR A 101 -0.89 -21.73 19.97
N PRO A 102 -1.08 -21.55 18.65
CA PRO A 102 -1.34 -22.66 17.74
C PRO A 102 -0.12 -23.60 17.63
N GLU A 103 -0.36 -24.87 17.28
CA GLU A 103 0.69 -25.79 16.78
C GLU A 103 1.09 -25.43 15.34
N ASN A 104 0.16 -24.92 14.53
CA ASN A 104 0.43 -24.37 13.20
C ASN A 104 -0.38 -23.07 12.98
N ALA A 105 0.32 -21.94 12.85
CA ALA A 105 -0.33 -20.63 12.72
C ALA A 105 -1.17 -20.50 11.43
N GLU A 106 -0.70 -21.05 10.30
CA GLU A 106 -1.39 -20.95 9.00
C GLU A 106 -2.69 -21.79 8.96
N GLU A 107 -2.70 -22.93 9.65
CA GLU A 107 -3.86 -23.84 9.66
C GLU A 107 -4.91 -23.49 10.74
N GLU A 108 -4.45 -22.94 11.87
CA GLU A 108 -5.31 -22.72 13.04
C GLU A 108 -5.83 -21.31 13.19
N LEU A 109 -5.12 -20.27 12.68
CA LEU A 109 -5.59 -18.89 12.76
C LEU A 109 -6.49 -18.58 11.55
N VAL A 110 -7.79 -18.55 11.79
CA VAL A 110 -8.80 -18.51 10.73
C VAL A 110 -9.22 -17.08 10.38
N GLN A 111 -9.35 -16.18 11.35
CA GLN A 111 -9.82 -14.82 11.15
C GLN A 111 -8.65 -13.83 11.06
N ASP A 112 -8.76 -12.85 10.16
CA ASP A 112 -7.80 -11.76 10.00
C ASP A 112 -7.50 -11.02 11.32
N VAL A 113 -8.52 -10.80 12.17
CA VAL A 113 -8.34 -10.16 13.49
C VAL A 113 -7.48 -11.01 14.44
N THR A 114 -7.67 -12.33 14.43
CA THR A 114 -6.90 -13.26 15.25
C THR A 114 -5.45 -13.27 14.77
N LEU A 115 -5.25 -13.42 13.46
CA LEU A 115 -3.95 -13.36 12.80
C LEU A 115 -3.20 -12.07 13.18
N HIS A 116 -3.87 -10.92 13.04
CA HIS A 116 -3.27 -9.62 13.30
C HIS A 116 -2.83 -9.46 14.76
N LEU A 117 -3.67 -9.85 15.72
CA LEU A 117 -3.33 -9.77 17.14
C LEU A 117 -2.17 -10.70 17.52
N PHE A 118 -2.10 -11.90 16.95
CA PHE A 118 -0.97 -12.81 17.12
C PHE A 118 0.32 -12.24 16.53
N PHE A 119 0.26 -11.73 15.29
CA PHE A 119 1.39 -11.08 14.62
C PHE A 119 1.97 -9.97 15.47
N LEU A 120 1.13 -9.04 15.96
CA LEU A 120 1.60 -7.93 16.76
C LEU A 120 2.22 -8.40 18.08
N GLN A 121 1.58 -9.36 18.76
CA GLN A 121 2.08 -9.86 20.04
C GLN A 121 3.43 -10.56 19.87
N VAL A 122 3.57 -11.43 18.87
CA VAL A 122 4.82 -12.15 18.61
C VAL A 122 5.90 -11.16 18.18
N LYS A 123 5.58 -10.20 17.30
CA LYS A 123 6.52 -9.14 16.90
C LYS A 123 7.04 -8.38 18.12
N LYS A 124 6.15 -7.96 19.02
CA LYS A 124 6.52 -7.27 20.27
C LYS A 124 7.47 -8.13 21.11
N LYS A 125 7.14 -9.41 21.33
CA LYS A 125 7.99 -10.33 22.12
C LYS A 125 9.36 -10.59 21.50
N ILE A 126 9.49 -10.58 20.18
CA ILE A 126 10.78 -10.68 19.49
C ILE A 126 11.61 -9.40 19.69
N LEU A 127 10.99 -8.23 19.49
CA LEU A 127 11.66 -6.94 19.66
C LEU A 127 12.09 -6.66 21.10
N GLU A 128 11.29 -7.10 22.08
CA GLU A 128 11.57 -7.02 23.52
C GLU A 128 12.53 -8.13 24.01
N GLU A 129 13.01 -8.99 23.12
CA GLU A 129 13.96 -10.08 23.42
C GLU A 129 13.42 -11.14 24.39
N GLU A 130 12.10 -11.23 24.52
CA GLU A 130 11.45 -12.35 25.22
C GLU A 130 11.52 -13.65 24.39
N ILE A 131 11.51 -13.53 23.06
CA ILE A 131 11.74 -14.62 22.12
C ILE A 131 13.08 -14.36 21.44
N TYR A 132 14.01 -15.30 21.58
CA TYR A 132 15.27 -15.24 20.84
C TYR A 132 15.00 -15.39 19.35
N CYS A 133 15.55 -14.46 18.55
CA CYS A 133 15.48 -14.50 17.10
C CYS A 133 16.89 -14.28 16.52
N PRO A 134 17.42 -15.18 15.67
CA PRO A 134 18.73 -14.99 15.06
C PRO A 134 18.73 -13.76 14.11
N PRO A 135 19.90 -13.17 13.83
CA PRO A 135 20.00 -11.97 12.99
C PRO A 135 19.35 -12.10 11.60
N GLU A 136 19.60 -13.21 10.92
CA GLU A 136 19.10 -13.47 9.57
C GLU A 136 17.57 -13.53 9.54
N ALA A 137 16.98 -14.25 10.51
CA ALA A 137 15.53 -14.30 10.66
C ALA A 137 14.96 -12.93 11.08
N SER A 138 15.67 -12.16 11.91
CA SER A 138 15.22 -10.84 12.36
C SER A 138 15.06 -9.85 11.20
N VAL A 139 15.99 -9.86 10.23
CA VAL A 139 15.89 -9.02 9.03
C VAL A 139 14.71 -9.44 8.16
N LEU A 140 14.52 -10.75 7.96
CA LEU A 140 13.41 -11.26 7.16
C LEU A 140 12.04 -10.99 7.83
N LEU A 141 11.96 -11.13 9.14
CA LEU A 141 10.76 -10.78 9.90
C LEU A 141 10.48 -9.27 9.82
N ALA A 142 11.52 -8.43 9.90
CA ALA A 142 11.38 -6.99 9.72
C ALA A 142 10.82 -6.63 8.34
N SER A 143 11.29 -7.26 7.25
CA SER A 143 10.74 -6.99 5.91
C SER A 143 9.26 -7.38 5.78
N TYR A 144 8.83 -8.51 6.38
CA TYR A 144 7.41 -8.85 6.43
C TYR A 144 6.59 -7.87 7.27
N ALA A 145 7.13 -7.40 8.42
CA ALA A 145 6.46 -6.40 9.23
C ALA A 145 6.29 -5.05 8.49
N VAL A 146 7.29 -4.66 7.69
CA VAL A 146 7.23 -3.47 6.83
C VAL A 146 6.18 -3.66 5.72
N GLN A 147 6.16 -4.82 5.03
CA GLN A 147 5.13 -5.13 4.02
C GLN A 147 3.72 -5.10 4.63
N ALA A 148 3.53 -5.65 5.84
CA ALA A 148 2.24 -5.63 6.53
C ALA A 148 1.77 -4.21 6.87
N LYS A 149 2.71 -3.29 7.18
CA LYS A 149 2.40 -1.90 7.57
C LYS A 149 2.23 -0.96 6.38
N TYR A 150 3.12 -1.03 5.39
CA TYR A 150 3.21 -0.05 4.30
C TYR A 150 2.66 -0.55 2.95
N GLY A 151 2.36 -1.84 2.81
CA GLY A 151 1.94 -2.42 1.53
C GLY A 151 3.14 -2.70 0.62
N ASP A 152 3.00 -2.49 -0.69
CA ASP A 152 4.07 -2.76 -1.66
C ASP A 152 5.14 -1.66 -1.67
N TYR A 153 6.41 -2.05 -1.75
CA TYR A 153 7.51 -1.11 -1.94
C TYR A 153 7.38 -0.34 -3.26
N ASP A 154 7.56 0.97 -3.17
CA ASP A 154 7.63 1.92 -4.30
C ASP A 154 8.75 2.93 -4.04
N HIS A 155 9.82 2.88 -4.84
CA HIS A 155 10.97 3.77 -4.78
C HIS A 155 10.63 5.26 -4.95
N ASN A 156 9.48 5.59 -5.55
CA ASN A 156 9.03 6.97 -5.69
C ASN A 156 8.44 7.52 -4.39
N VAL A 157 7.85 6.66 -3.57
CA VAL A 157 7.18 7.03 -2.31
C VAL A 157 8.10 6.80 -1.11
N HIS A 158 8.76 5.65 -1.06
CA HIS A 158 9.60 5.21 0.05
C HIS A 158 11.04 5.69 -0.17
N LYS A 159 11.34 6.90 0.31
CA LYS A 159 12.68 7.50 0.25
C LYS A 159 13.54 7.07 1.44
N PRO A 160 14.89 7.09 1.33
CA PRO A 160 15.77 6.77 2.44
C PRO A 160 15.41 7.54 3.72
N GLY A 161 15.38 6.85 4.85
CA GLY A 161 14.94 7.33 6.15
C GLY A 161 13.45 7.06 6.46
N PHE A 162 12.68 6.45 5.55
CA PHE A 162 11.25 6.19 5.77
C PHE A 162 10.99 5.18 6.90
N LEU A 163 11.99 4.37 7.26
CA LEU A 163 11.94 3.41 8.37
C LEU A 163 12.59 3.94 9.66
N ALA A 164 13.07 5.18 9.69
CA ALA A 164 13.87 5.70 10.81
C ALA A 164 13.12 5.76 12.16
N GLN A 165 11.79 5.81 12.14
CA GLN A 165 10.95 5.82 13.35
C GLN A 165 10.48 4.42 13.76
N GLU A 166 10.80 3.39 12.99
CA GLU A 166 10.33 2.03 13.22
C GLU A 166 11.30 1.22 14.07
N GLU A 167 10.78 0.59 15.12
CA GLU A 167 11.51 -0.45 15.85
C GLU A 167 11.35 -1.79 15.11
N LEU A 168 12.35 -2.14 14.31
CA LEU A 168 12.30 -3.31 13.41
C LEU A 168 13.17 -4.49 13.84
N LEU A 169 14.22 -4.24 14.65
CA LEU A 169 15.19 -5.25 15.03
C LEU A 169 15.40 -5.29 16.56
N PRO A 170 15.64 -6.48 17.14
CA PRO A 170 16.05 -6.59 18.54
C PRO A 170 17.36 -5.84 18.79
N LYS A 171 17.49 -5.20 19.97
CA LYS A 171 18.67 -4.39 20.32
C LYS A 171 19.98 -5.19 20.24
N ARG A 172 19.97 -6.45 20.65
CA ARG A 172 21.10 -7.37 20.52
C ARG A 172 21.56 -7.53 19.07
N VAL A 173 20.63 -7.66 18.12
CA VAL A 173 20.97 -7.80 16.69
C VAL A 173 21.64 -6.53 16.19
N ILE A 174 21.11 -5.36 16.55
CA ILE A 174 21.70 -4.07 16.18
C ILE A 174 23.13 -3.96 16.74
N HIS A 175 23.36 -4.35 18.01
CA HIS A 175 24.66 -4.26 18.65
C HIS A 175 25.69 -5.30 18.17
N LEU A 176 25.24 -6.43 17.60
CA LEU A 176 26.13 -7.49 17.10
C LEU A 176 26.89 -7.08 15.84
N TYR A 177 26.29 -6.22 15.01
CA TYR A 177 26.90 -5.76 13.77
C TYR A 177 27.25 -4.27 13.88
N GLN A 178 28.43 -3.88 13.42
CA GLN A 178 28.84 -2.47 13.37
C GLN A 178 28.20 -1.76 12.16
N MET A 179 26.87 -1.85 12.05
CA MET A 179 26.08 -1.26 10.97
C MET A 179 25.37 0.00 11.45
N THR A 180 25.28 1.01 10.59
CA THR A 180 24.47 2.21 10.85
C THR A 180 22.98 1.91 10.66
N ALA A 181 22.11 2.79 11.16
CA ALA A 181 20.66 2.67 10.96
C ALA A 181 20.30 2.65 9.46
N GLU A 182 20.98 3.46 8.64
CA GLU A 182 20.80 3.50 7.19
C GLU A 182 21.18 2.16 6.53
N MET A 183 22.28 1.53 6.94
CA MET A 183 22.68 0.23 6.41
C MET A 183 21.68 -0.88 6.78
N TRP A 184 21.07 -0.82 7.97
CA TRP A 184 19.99 -1.74 8.34
C TRP A 184 18.74 -1.50 7.51
N GLU A 185 18.37 -0.23 7.32
CA GLU A 185 17.25 0.16 6.46
C GLU A 185 17.44 -0.35 5.03
N GLU A 186 18.64 -0.20 4.44
CA GLU A 186 18.94 -0.73 3.11
C GLU A 186 18.75 -2.24 3.02
N ARG A 187 19.24 -3.01 4.02
CA ARG A 187 19.06 -4.46 4.05
C ARG A 187 17.60 -4.88 4.17
N ILE A 188 16.85 -4.25 5.08
CA ILE A 188 15.43 -4.54 5.26
C ILE A 188 14.65 -4.16 4.00
N THR A 189 14.97 -3.02 3.39
CA THR A 189 14.32 -2.53 2.17
C THR A 189 14.58 -3.45 0.98
N ALA A 190 15.79 -4.02 0.88
CA ALA A 190 16.09 -5.01 -0.16
C ALA A 190 15.20 -6.24 -0.05
N CYS A 191 15.03 -6.81 1.15
CA CYS A 191 14.10 -7.93 1.38
C CYS A 191 12.63 -7.52 1.19
N TYR A 192 12.25 -6.33 1.66
CA TYR A 192 10.90 -5.77 1.51
C TYR A 192 10.48 -5.65 0.04
N ALA A 193 11.39 -5.23 -0.85
CA ALA A 193 11.10 -5.11 -2.27
C ALA A 193 10.73 -6.47 -2.93
N GLU A 194 11.23 -7.58 -2.40
CA GLU A 194 10.89 -8.95 -2.87
C GLU A 194 9.48 -9.40 -2.44
N HIS A 195 8.84 -8.67 -1.53
CA HIS A 195 7.51 -9.01 -1.02
C HIS A 195 6.36 -8.42 -1.84
N ARG A 196 6.67 -7.65 -2.89
CA ARG A 196 5.69 -6.99 -3.76
C ARG A 196 4.59 -7.94 -4.22
N GLY A 197 3.34 -7.49 -4.10
CA GLY A 197 2.14 -8.23 -4.45
C GLY A 197 1.55 -9.02 -3.28
N ARG A 198 2.26 -9.16 -2.15
CA ARG A 198 1.69 -9.77 -0.94
C ARG A 198 0.76 -8.79 -0.23
N THR A 199 -0.39 -9.29 0.16
CA THR A 199 -1.34 -8.58 1.02
C THR A 199 -0.82 -8.50 2.45
N ARG A 200 -1.46 -7.65 3.26
CA ARG A 200 -1.14 -7.52 4.69
C ARG A 200 -1.33 -8.84 5.44
N ASP A 201 -2.45 -9.54 5.23
CA ASP A 201 -2.72 -10.83 5.87
C ASP A 201 -1.73 -11.91 5.42
N GLU A 202 -1.31 -11.93 4.16
CA GLU A 202 -0.25 -12.84 3.70
C GLU A 202 1.10 -12.53 4.35
N ALA A 203 1.47 -11.24 4.48
CA ALA A 203 2.70 -10.83 5.14
C ALA A 203 2.72 -11.16 6.64
N GLU A 204 1.62 -10.93 7.35
CA GLU A 204 1.45 -11.29 8.76
C GLU A 204 1.46 -12.82 8.96
N THR A 205 0.88 -13.57 8.01
CA THR A 205 0.92 -15.05 7.99
C THR A 205 2.34 -15.57 7.82
N GLU A 206 3.09 -15.06 6.84
CA GLU A 206 4.48 -15.46 6.59
C GLU A 206 5.39 -15.08 7.76
N TYR A 207 5.16 -13.92 8.39
CA TYR A 207 5.85 -13.55 9.64
C TYR A 207 5.67 -14.62 10.72
N LEU A 208 4.43 -15.04 10.97
CA LEU A 208 4.14 -16.04 12.01
C LEU A 208 4.64 -17.44 11.62
N LYS A 209 4.65 -17.80 10.34
CA LYS A 209 5.20 -19.08 9.86
C LYS A 209 6.69 -19.21 10.12
N ILE A 210 7.43 -18.11 10.04
CA ILE A 210 8.85 -18.08 10.40
C ILE A 210 9.00 -18.04 11.93
N ALA A 211 8.21 -17.21 12.61
CA ALA A 211 8.34 -17.00 14.04
C ALA A 211 7.96 -18.25 14.86
N GLN A 212 7.02 -19.08 14.39
CA GLN A 212 6.61 -20.30 15.08
C GLN A 212 7.71 -21.36 15.19
N ASP A 213 8.71 -21.31 14.29
CA ASP A 213 9.85 -22.23 14.29
C ASP A 213 10.98 -21.79 15.25
N LEU A 214 10.87 -20.60 15.86
CA LEU A 214 11.83 -20.13 16.86
C LEU A 214 11.71 -20.94 18.14
N GLU A 215 12.84 -21.32 18.75
CA GLU A 215 12.86 -22.29 19.87
C GLU A 215 12.18 -21.79 21.14
N MET A 216 11.98 -20.48 21.27
CA MET A 216 11.31 -19.84 22.41
C MET A 216 9.85 -19.45 22.11
N TYR A 217 9.35 -19.70 20.89
CA TYR A 217 8.01 -19.32 20.48
C TYR A 217 6.94 -20.05 21.29
N GLY A 218 5.96 -19.29 21.80
CA GLY A 218 4.82 -19.87 22.52
C GLY A 218 5.13 -20.49 23.90
N ILE A 219 6.40 -20.45 24.36
CA ILE A 219 6.80 -21.07 25.62
C ILE A 219 6.60 -20.11 26.80
N ASN A 220 5.94 -20.62 27.85
CA ASN A 220 5.84 -19.94 29.15
C ASN A 220 6.86 -20.55 30.11
N TYR A 221 7.83 -19.74 30.55
CA TYR A 221 8.92 -20.20 31.42
C TYR A 221 8.65 -19.95 32.92
N PHE A 222 8.98 -20.93 33.75
CA PHE A 222 8.84 -20.88 35.21
C PHE A 222 10.08 -21.42 35.91
N PHE A 223 10.63 -20.64 36.84
CA PHE A 223 11.71 -21.12 37.71
C PHE A 223 11.20 -22.20 38.67
N ILE A 224 11.85 -23.36 38.65
CA ILE A 224 11.52 -24.53 39.44
C ILE A 224 12.78 -25.14 40.06
N ARG A 225 12.59 -26.00 41.06
CA ARG A 225 13.67 -26.73 41.72
C ARG A 225 13.36 -28.21 41.81
N ASN A 226 14.27 -29.08 41.39
CA ASN A 226 14.05 -30.52 41.52
C ASN A 226 14.19 -30.99 42.98
N LYS A 227 13.92 -32.28 43.25
CA LYS A 227 14.09 -32.87 44.58
C LYS A 227 15.52 -32.78 45.15
N LYS A 228 16.53 -32.71 44.29
CA LYS A 228 17.95 -32.60 44.68
C LYS A 228 18.36 -31.16 45.00
N GLY A 229 17.46 -30.19 44.84
CA GLY A 229 17.74 -28.78 45.08
C GLY A 229 18.33 -28.02 43.90
N THR A 230 18.44 -28.66 42.72
CA THR A 230 18.96 -28.01 41.50
C THR A 230 17.92 -27.06 40.92
N ASP A 231 18.33 -25.83 40.63
CA ASP A 231 17.51 -24.83 39.95
C ASP A 231 17.40 -25.18 38.46
N LEU A 232 16.18 -25.14 37.95
CA LEU A 232 15.80 -25.51 36.59
C LEU A 232 14.72 -24.54 36.09
N LEU A 233 14.43 -24.60 34.80
CA LEU A 233 13.35 -23.83 34.19
C LEU A 233 12.34 -24.79 33.54
N LEU A 234 11.06 -24.63 33.87
CA LEU A 234 9.96 -25.33 33.22
C LEU A 234 9.42 -24.47 32.09
N GLY A 235 9.39 -24.98 30.86
CA GLY A 235 8.62 -24.44 29.75
C GLY A 235 7.28 -25.16 29.61
N VAL A 236 6.22 -24.40 29.35
CA VAL A 236 4.88 -24.91 29.03
C VAL A 236 4.45 -24.30 27.69
N ASP A 237 4.12 -25.13 26.71
CA ASP A 237 3.68 -24.69 25.38
C ASP A 237 2.55 -25.58 24.81
N ALA A 238 2.27 -25.42 23.52
CA ALA A 238 1.23 -26.15 22.81
C ALA A 238 1.55 -27.65 22.61
N LEU A 239 2.82 -28.05 22.72
CA LEU A 239 3.31 -29.41 22.44
C LEU A 239 3.50 -30.23 23.71
N GLY A 240 3.88 -29.60 24.83
CA GLY A 240 4.07 -30.29 26.09
C GLY A 240 4.67 -29.46 27.21
N LEU A 241 5.42 -30.17 28.07
CA LEU A 241 6.21 -29.62 29.16
C LEU A 241 7.68 -29.89 28.92
N HIS A 242 8.52 -28.89 29.18
CA HIS A 242 9.93 -28.93 28.84
C HIS A 242 10.79 -28.47 30.03
N ILE A 243 11.91 -29.13 30.29
CA ILE A 243 12.83 -28.80 31.38
C ILE A 243 14.13 -28.28 30.79
N TYR A 244 14.53 -27.09 31.17
CA TYR A 244 15.71 -26.40 30.67
C TYR A 244 16.72 -26.15 31.78
N ASP A 245 17.97 -25.93 31.37
CA ASP A 245 18.96 -25.26 32.19
C ASP A 245 18.61 -23.76 32.28
N PRO A 246 18.69 -23.11 33.46
CA PRO A 246 18.50 -21.67 33.55
C PRO A 246 19.40 -20.86 32.59
N GLU A 247 20.59 -21.36 32.28
CA GLU A 247 21.54 -20.72 31.37
C GLU A 247 21.27 -21.01 29.88
N ASN A 248 20.39 -21.98 29.56
CA ASN A 248 20.03 -22.32 28.19
C ASN A 248 18.52 -22.56 28.04
N ARG A 249 17.82 -21.50 27.60
CA ARG A 249 16.37 -21.51 27.34
C ARG A 249 15.97 -22.03 25.95
N LEU A 250 16.94 -22.25 25.06
CA LEU A 250 16.71 -22.67 23.68
C LEU A 250 16.51 -24.18 23.58
N THR A 251 17.35 -24.95 24.26
CA THR A 251 17.36 -26.42 24.12
C THR A 251 16.88 -27.10 25.40
N PRO A 252 15.74 -27.83 25.38
CA PRO A 252 15.27 -28.56 26.55
C PRO A 252 16.13 -29.79 26.82
N LYS A 253 16.40 -30.06 28.10
CA LYS A 253 17.07 -31.29 28.58
C LYS A 253 16.11 -32.48 28.64
N ILE A 254 14.85 -32.23 29.00
CA ILE A 254 13.80 -33.25 29.14
C ILE A 254 12.51 -32.66 28.58
N SER A 255 11.77 -33.45 27.81
CA SER A 255 10.48 -33.05 27.25
C SER A 255 9.43 -34.11 27.59
N PHE A 256 8.23 -33.67 27.94
CA PHE A 256 7.05 -34.48 28.19
C PHE A 256 5.94 -34.03 27.24
N PRO A 257 5.81 -34.67 26.08
CA PRO A 257 4.71 -34.41 25.15
C PRO A 257 3.34 -34.62 25.80
N TRP A 258 2.33 -33.86 25.41
CA TRP A 258 0.99 -33.95 26.03
C TRP A 258 0.38 -35.36 25.97
N ASN A 259 0.62 -36.13 24.90
CA ASN A 259 0.15 -37.52 24.76
C ASN A 259 0.85 -38.51 25.70
N GLU A 260 1.98 -38.14 26.31
CA GLU A 260 2.72 -38.97 27.26
C GLU A 260 2.39 -38.64 28.72
N ILE A 261 1.57 -37.62 28.98
CA ILE A 261 1.20 -37.19 30.32
C ILE A 261 -0.18 -37.73 30.69
N ARG A 262 -0.24 -38.52 31.76
CA ARG A 262 -1.51 -39.08 32.28
C ARG A 262 -2.23 -38.11 33.21
N ASN A 263 -1.48 -37.47 34.09
CA ASN A 263 -2.05 -36.59 35.10
C ASN A 263 -1.02 -35.57 35.59
N ILE A 264 -1.49 -34.35 35.80
CA ILE A 264 -0.73 -33.26 36.41
C ILE A 264 -1.43 -32.85 37.69
N SER A 265 -0.67 -32.68 38.77
CA SER A 265 -1.21 -32.28 40.07
C SER A 265 -0.15 -31.56 40.89
N TYR A 266 -0.57 -30.74 41.84
CA TYR A 266 0.34 -30.15 42.82
C TYR A 266 -0.26 -30.23 44.23
N SER A 267 0.61 -30.27 45.24
CA SER A 267 0.28 -30.19 46.66
C SER A 267 1.23 -29.20 47.33
N ASP A 268 0.68 -28.09 47.82
CA ASP A 268 1.44 -26.94 48.30
C ASP A 268 2.48 -26.45 47.26
N LYS A 269 3.78 -26.64 47.54
CA LYS A 269 4.86 -26.24 46.62
C LYS A 269 5.29 -27.36 45.67
N GLU A 270 4.99 -28.62 45.97
CA GLU A 270 5.40 -29.76 45.15
C GLU A 270 4.42 -29.96 43.98
N PHE A 271 4.95 -29.99 42.76
CA PHE A 271 4.25 -30.26 41.52
C PHE A 271 4.69 -31.63 40.99
N ALA A 272 3.75 -32.40 40.44
CA ALA A 272 3.98 -33.77 39.98
C ALA A 272 3.38 -34.00 38.60
N ILE A 273 4.21 -34.48 37.68
CA ILE A 273 3.85 -34.91 36.32
C ILE A 273 3.91 -36.44 36.30
N LYS A 274 2.76 -37.08 36.12
CA LYS A 274 2.65 -38.53 36.03
C LYS A 274 2.58 -38.96 34.56
N PRO A 275 3.56 -39.72 34.05
CA PRO A 275 3.51 -40.25 32.70
C PRO A 275 2.36 -41.26 32.49
N VAL A 276 2.00 -41.50 31.23
CA VAL A 276 1.07 -42.57 30.80
C VAL A 276 1.67 -43.94 31.07
N ASP A 277 2.96 -44.12 30.76
CA ASP A 277 3.67 -45.34 31.12
C ASP A 277 3.84 -45.42 32.64
N LYS A 278 3.23 -46.45 33.23
CA LYS A 278 3.28 -46.71 34.68
C LYS A 278 4.67 -47.13 35.16
N LYS A 279 5.57 -47.55 34.25
CA LYS A 279 6.95 -47.90 34.58
C LYS A 279 7.86 -46.69 34.67
N THR A 280 7.48 -45.56 34.06
CA THR A 280 8.24 -44.31 34.13
C THR A 280 8.00 -43.61 35.46
N ASP A 281 9.09 -43.16 36.09
CA ASP A 281 9.01 -42.44 37.35
C ASP A 281 8.26 -41.12 37.23
N VAL A 282 7.53 -40.76 38.30
CA VAL A 282 6.81 -39.48 38.40
C VAL A 282 7.82 -38.35 38.53
N PHE A 283 7.83 -37.43 37.57
CA PHE A 283 8.66 -36.24 37.64
C PHE A 283 8.08 -35.25 38.65
N LYS A 284 8.90 -34.83 39.61
CA LYS A 284 8.49 -33.94 40.70
C LYS A 284 9.44 -32.76 40.83
N PHE A 285 8.88 -31.57 40.99
CA PHE A 285 9.62 -30.32 41.22
C PHE A 285 8.87 -29.44 42.22
N ASN A 286 9.57 -28.46 42.78
CA ASN A 286 9.00 -27.43 43.64
C ASN A 286 9.07 -26.08 42.93
N SER A 287 8.02 -25.27 43.06
CA SER A 287 8.06 -23.86 42.67
C SER A 287 8.28 -22.95 43.89
N SER A 288 8.65 -21.70 43.64
CA SER A 288 8.94 -20.72 44.69
C SER A 288 7.70 -20.31 45.49
N LYS A 289 6.53 -20.23 44.84
CA LYS A 289 5.27 -19.72 45.42
C LYS A 289 4.08 -20.56 44.96
N LEU A 290 3.12 -20.83 45.85
CA LEU A 290 1.86 -21.55 45.53
C LEU A 290 1.09 -20.93 44.35
N ARG A 291 1.14 -19.61 44.19
CA ARG A 291 0.48 -18.91 43.07
C ARG A 291 1.05 -19.33 41.70
N VAL A 292 2.34 -19.65 41.64
CA VAL A 292 3.01 -20.11 40.42
C VAL A 292 2.52 -21.50 40.04
N ASN A 293 2.39 -22.43 40.99
CA ASN A 293 1.81 -23.76 40.73
C ASN A 293 0.38 -23.68 40.19
N LYS A 294 -0.44 -22.74 40.71
CA LYS A 294 -1.80 -22.50 40.18
C LYS A 294 -1.76 -22.04 38.72
N LEU A 295 -0.86 -21.10 38.38
CA LEU A 295 -0.70 -20.61 37.02
C LEU A 295 -0.19 -21.70 36.07
N ILE A 296 0.85 -22.44 36.46
CA ILE A 296 1.38 -23.58 35.68
C ILE A 296 0.25 -24.58 35.40
N LEU A 297 -0.50 -25.00 36.42
CA LEU A 297 -1.60 -25.95 36.23
C LEU A 297 -2.67 -25.41 35.26
N GLN A 298 -3.04 -24.13 35.38
CA GLN A 298 -4.01 -23.51 34.46
C GLN A 298 -3.52 -23.48 33.01
N LEU A 299 -2.22 -23.23 32.79
CA LEU A 299 -1.63 -23.28 31.45
C LEU A 299 -1.55 -24.71 30.92
N CYS A 300 -1.22 -25.69 31.78
CA CYS A 300 -1.20 -27.10 31.40
C CYS A 300 -2.59 -27.58 30.96
N ILE A 301 -3.64 -27.26 31.73
CA ILE A 301 -5.01 -27.63 31.41
C ILE A 301 -5.43 -27.04 30.06
N GLY A 302 -5.22 -25.73 29.86
CA GLY A 302 -5.64 -25.07 28.62
C GLY A 302 -4.86 -25.54 27.38
N ASN A 303 -3.54 -25.72 27.48
CA ASN A 303 -2.74 -26.27 26.37
C ASN A 303 -3.13 -27.71 26.06
N HIS A 304 -3.30 -28.56 27.08
CA HIS A 304 -3.73 -29.95 26.89
C HIS A 304 -5.14 -30.04 26.28
N ASP A 305 -6.08 -29.17 26.70
CA ASP A 305 -7.43 -29.13 26.11
C ASP A 305 -7.39 -28.77 24.62
N LEU A 306 -6.57 -27.79 24.23
CA LEU A 306 -6.36 -27.43 22.82
C LEU A 306 -5.64 -28.53 22.04
N PHE A 307 -4.60 -29.14 22.62
CA PHE A 307 -3.90 -30.29 22.06
C PHE A 307 -4.88 -31.44 21.74
N MET A 308 -5.80 -31.74 22.66
CA MET A 308 -6.82 -32.77 22.46
C MET A 308 -7.88 -32.35 21.43
N ARG A 309 -8.20 -31.05 21.34
CA ARG A 309 -9.13 -30.51 20.34
C ARG A 309 -8.58 -30.66 18.91
N ARG A 310 -7.30 -30.36 18.69
CA ARG A 310 -6.62 -30.48 17.38
C ARG A 310 -6.61 -31.91 16.82
N ARG A 311 -6.65 -32.90 17.71
CA ARG A 311 -6.67 -34.35 17.37
C ARG A 311 -8.07 -34.91 17.13
N ARG A 312 -9.09 -34.05 17.17
CA ARG A 312 -10.48 -34.38 16.86
C ARG A 312 -10.88 -33.68 15.57
N VAL A 313 -11.94 -34.16 14.95
CA VAL A 313 -12.55 -33.48 13.81
C VAL A 313 -13.03 -32.10 14.26
N ASP A 314 -12.79 -31.08 13.44
CA ASP A 314 -13.27 -29.72 13.66
C ASP A 314 -14.76 -29.72 13.96
N SER A 315 -15.16 -29.02 15.03
CA SER A 315 -16.57 -28.76 15.32
C SER A 315 -17.25 -28.03 14.16
N LEU A 316 -18.57 -28.18 14.04
CA LEU A 316 -19.36 -27.49 13.00
C LEU A 316 -19.12 -25.97 12.98
N GLU A 317 -18.97 -25.35 14.14
CA GLU A 317 -18.68 -23.91 14.25
C GLU A 317 -17.33 -23.55 13.60
N VAL A 318 -16.27 -24.30 13.88
CA VAL A 318 -14.94 -24.09 13.28
C VAL A 318 -14.97 -24.34 11.77
N GLN A 319 -15.68 -25.38 11.32
CA GLN A 319 -15.84 -25.65 9.89
C GLN A 319 -16.54 -24.49 9.17
N GLN A 320 -17.60 -23.95 9.78
CA GLN A 320 -18.30 -22.77 9.26
C GLN A 320 -17.39 -21.53 9.23
N MET A 321 -16.61 -21.30 10.30
CA MET A 321 -15.62 -20.22 10.33
C MET A 321 -14.60 -20.34 9.19
N LYS A 322 -14.01 -21.52 9.00
CA LYS A 322 -13.06 -21.78 7.90
C LYS A 322 -13.70 -21.62 6.53
N SER A 323 -14.96 -22.03 6.35
CA SER A 323 -15.69 -21.81 5.09
C SER A 323 -15.90 -20.32 4.81
N GLN A 324 -16.39 -19.57 5.81
CA GLN A 324 -16.61 -18.13 5.71
C GLN A 324 -15.31 -17.37 5.41
N ALA A 325 -14.22 -17.68 6.11
CA ALA A 325 -12.92 -17.06 5.86
C ALA A 325 -12.39 -17.34 4.45
N ARG A 326 -12.54 -18.57 3.94
CA ARG A 326 -12.17 -18.91 2.56
C ARG A 326 -13.00 -18.16 1.52
N GLU A 327 -14.31 -18.07 1.72
CA GLU A 327 -15.20 -17.29 0.85
C GLU A 327 -14.86 -15.80 0.86
N GLU A 328 -14.58 -15.23 2.03
CA GLU A 328 -14.20 -13.83 2.17
C GLU A 328 -12.85 -13.55 1.50
N LYS A 329 -11.84 -14.42 1.70
CA LYS A 329 -10.55 -14.30 1.03
C LYS A 329 -10.67 -14.40 -0.49
N ALA A 330 -11.48 -15.32 -1.00
CA ALA A 330 -11.74 -15.45 -2.43
C ALA A 330 -12.44 -14.19 -3.00
N ARG A 331 -13.40 -13.62 -2.27
CA ARG A 331 -14.06 -12.36 -2.66
C ARG A 331 -13.08 -11.19 -2.72
N LYS A 332 -12.27 -11.01 -1.67
CA LYS A 332 -11.20 -9.98 -1.61
C LYS A 332 -10.22 -10.14 -2.77
N GLN A 333 -9.86 -11.37 -3.14
CA GLN A 333 -8.95 -11.65 -4.26
C GLN A 333 -9.56 -11.24 -5.61
N VAL A 334 -10.83 -11.58 -5.86
CA VAL A 334 -11.53 -11.18 -7.10
C VAL A 334 -11.66 -9.66 -7.21
N GLU A 335 -12.04 -9.00 -6.11
CA GLU A 335 -12.15 -7.54 -6.06
C GLU A 335 -10.79 -6.86 -6.32
N ARG A 336 -9.72 -7.37 -5.71
CA ARG A 336 -8.36 -6.90 -5.95
C ARG A 336 -7.96 -7.06 -7.42
N GLN A 337 -8.20 -8.22 -8.02
CA GLN A 337 -7.90 -8.45 -9.44
C GLN A 337 -8.65 -7.49 -10.36
N ARG A 338 -9.91 -7.17 -10.02
CA ARG A 338 -10.71 -6.17 -10.74
C ARG A 338 -10.08 -4.78 -10.62
N LEU A 339 -9.71 -4.35 -9.41
CA LEU A 339 -9.07 -3.05 -9.18
C LEU A 339 -7.73 -2.93 -9.90
N VAL A 340 -6.90 -3.98 -9.89
CA VAL A 340 -5.63 -3.99 -10.62
C VAL A 340 -5.86 -3.85 -12.12
N ARG A 341 -6.86 -4.56 -12.68
CA ARG A 341 -7.21 -4.45 -14.10
C ARG A 341 -7.69 -3.04 -14.46
N GLU A 342 -8.54 -2.46 -13.61
CA GLU A 342 -9.05 -1.10 -13.82
C GLU A 342 -7.93 -0.05 -13.76
N LYS A 343 -7.01 -0.18 -12.80
CA LYS A 343 -5.81 0.66 -12.72
C LYS A 343 -4.96 0.54 -13.99
N HIS A 344 -4.73 -0.68 -14.48
CA HIS A 344 -3.93 -0.90 -15.68
C HIS A 344 -4.59 -0.25 -16.92
N LEU A 345 -5.90 -0.45 -17.11
CA LEU A 345 -6.63 0.17 -18.22
C LEU A 345 -6.59 1.70 -18.15
N ARG A 346 -6.63 2.28 -16.94
CA ARG A 346 -6.49 3.72 -16.74
C ARG A 346 -5.10 4.21 -17.12
N GLU A 347 -4.05 3.52 -16.70
CA GLU A 347 -2.67 3.87 -17.08
C GLU A 347 -2.46 3.79 -18.59
N GLU A 348 -3.03 2.79 -19.26
CA GLU A 348 -2.99 2.68 -20.74
C GLU A 348 -3.75 3.82 -21.42
N ALA A 349 -4.93 4.18 -20.92
CA ALA A 349 -5.72 5.29 -21.44
C ALA A 349 -5.01 6.64 -21.26
N GLU A 350 -4.35 6.86 -20.12
CA GLU A 350 -3.55 8.06 -19.86
C GLU A 350 -2.35 8.14 -20.83
N ARG A 351 -1.63 7.03 -21.07
CA ARG A 351 -0.55 6.99 -22.06
C ARG A 351 -1.04 7.27 -23.48
N ALA A 352 -2.17 6.68 -23.87
CA ALA A 352 -2.77 6.90 -25.19
C ALA A 352 -3.21 8.36 -25.37
N ARG A 353 -3.78 8.98 -24.32
CA ARG A 353 -4.12 10.41 -24.30
C ARG A 353 -2.86 11.26 -24.52
N ASP A 354 -1.81 11.02 -23.75
CA ASP A 354 -0.56 11.80 -23.84
C ASP A 354 0.10 11.64 -25.23
N GLU A 355 -0.02 10.48 -25.86
CA GLU A 355 0.42 10.27 -27.24
C GLU A 355 -0.42 11.04 -28.25
N LEU A 356 -1.75 11.02 -28.12
CA LEU A 356 -2.65 11.80 -28.98
C LEU A 356 -2.44 13.31 -28.81
N GLU A 357 -2.22 13.79 -27.60
CA GLU A 357 -1.94 15.19 -27.31
C GLU A 357 -0.64 15.66 -27.98
N ARG A 358 0.42 14.84 -27.90
CA ARG A 358 1.67 15.11 -28.64
C ARG A 358 1.47 15.15 -30.15
N ARG A 359 0.69 14.21 -30.72
CA ARG A 359 0.38 14.20 -32.16
C ARG A 359 -0.46 15.41 -32.58
N LEU A 360 -1.42 15.81 -31.76
CA LEU A 360 -2.25 16.99 -32.02
C LEU A 360 -1.38 18.25 -32.07
N MET A 361 -0.43 18.40 -31.13
CA MET A 361 0.50 19.52 -31.12
C MET A 361 1.36 19.55 -32.39
N GLN A 362 1.89 18.41 -32.83
CA GLN A 362 2.65 18.31 -34.08
C GLN A 362 1.81 18.72 -35.30
N LEU A 363 0.58 18.24 -35.41
CA LEU A 363 -0.31 18.59 -36.52
C LEU A 363 -0.70 20.07 -36.50
N GLN A 364 -0.86 20.67 -35.31
CA GLN A 364 -1.10 22.11 -35.18
C GLN A 364 0.09 22.93 -35.67
N ASP A 365 1.31 22.55 -35.28
CA ASP A 365 2.53 23.21 -35.74
C ASP A 365 2.69 23.08 -37.27
N GLU A 366 2.47 21.88 -37.83
CA GLU A 366 2.50 21.65 -39.28
C GLU A 366 1.44 22.48 -40.03
N ALA A 367 0.21 22.53 -39.52
CA ALA A 367 -0.87 23.32 -40.09
C ALA A 367 -0.55 24.81 -40.06
N GLN A 368 0.06 25.31 -38.98
CA GLN A 368 0.49 26.69 -38.86
C GLN A 368 1.60 27.02 -39.87
N MET A 369 2.62 26.15 -39.99
CA MET A 369 3.67 26.30 -41.00
C MET A 369 3.13 26.30 -42.44
N ALA A 370 2.17 25.42 -42.74
CA ALA A 370 1.52 25.36 -44.04
C ALA A 370 0.71 26.62 -44.33
N ASN A 371 -0.01 27.15 -43.34
CA ASN A 371 -0.76 28.40 -43.47
C ASN A 371 0.16 29.60 -43.69
N ASP A 372 1.27 29.70 -42.95
CA ASP A 372 2.27 30.76 -43.14
C ASP A 372 2.97 30.66 -44.51
N ALA A 373 3.16 29.44 -45.03
CA ALA A 373 3.68 29.24 -46.39
C ALA A 373 2.64 29.66 -47.45
N LEU A 374 1.36 29.36 -47.23
CA LEU A 374 0.28 29.76 -48.12
C LEU A 374 0.15 31.29 -48.17
N MET A 375 0.11 31.97 -47.03
CA MET A 375 0.05 33.44 -46.96
C MET A 375 1.21 34.09 -47.72
N ARG A 376 2.44 33.60 -47.53
CA ARG A 376 3.60 34.07 -48.29
C ARG A 376 3.46 33.82 -49.79
N SER A 377 2.91 32.67 -50.18
CA SER A 377 2.65 32.36 -51.59
C SER A 377 1.60 33.32 -52.18
N GLU A 378 0.53 33.63 -51.45
CA GLU A 378 -0.50 34.58 -51.87
C GLU A 378 0.07 35.99 -52.04
N GLU A 379 0.84 36.49 -51.06
CA GLU A 379 1.54 37.77 -51.16
C GLU A 379 2.47 37.84 -52.38
N THR A 380 3.21 36.76 -52.66
CA THR A 380 4.08 36.71 -53.85
C THR A 380 3.27 36.68 -55.15
N ALA A 381 2.11 36.02 -55.17
CA ALA A 381 1.23 35.99 -56.34
C ALA A 381 0.63 37.37 -56.63
N ASP A 382 0.20 38.10 -55.60
CA ASP A 382 -0.31 39.47 -55.73
C ASP A 382 0.76 40.42 -56.27
N LEU A 383 1.99 40.36 -55.74
CA LEU A 383 3.11 41.16 -56.24
C LEU A 383 3.46 40.84 -57.70
N LEU A 384 3.37 39.57 -58.10
CA LEU A 384 3.59 39.17 -59.49
C LEU A 384 2.46 39.67 -60.40
N ALA A 385 1.21 39.65 -59.94
CA ALA A 385 0.07 40.18 -60.67
C ALA A 385 0.18 41.71 -60.87
N GLU A 386 0.57 42.46 -59.84
CA GLU A 386 0.82 43.90 -59.94
C GLU A 386 1.96 44.21 -60.93
N LYS A 387 3.08 43.47 -60.84
CA LYS A 387 4.17 43.59 -61.81
C LYS A 387 3.73 43.28 -63.24
N ALA A 388 2.89 42.27 -63.43
CA ALA A 388 2.35 41.92 -64.74
C ALA A 388 1.46 43.04 -65.30
N GLN A 389 0.63 43.68 -64.47
CA GLN A 389 -0.17 44.84 -64.88
C GLN A 389 0.70 46.02 -65.29
N ILE A 390 1.72 46.36 -64.49
CA ILE A 390 2.67 47.44 -64.81
C ILE A 390 3.37 47.15 -66.14
N ALA A 391 3.85 45.92 -66.35
CA ALA A 391 4.49 45.52 -67.59
C ALA A 391 3.53 45.60 -68.80
N GLU A 392 2.25 45.28 -68.62
CA GLU A 392 1.23 45.41 -69.66
C GLU A 392 0.97 46.89 -70.00
N GLU A 393 0.88 47.77 -69.00
CA GLU A 393 0.74 49.22 -69.20
C GLU A 393 1.97 49.83 -69.90
N GLU A 394 3.18 49.45 -69.48
CA GLU A 394 4.43 49.86 -70.13
C GLU A 394 4.48 49.39 -71.59
N ALA A 395 4.08 48.14 -71.86
CA ALA A 395 4.00 47.61 -73.21
C ALA A 395 2.98 48.35 -74.07
N LYS A 396 1.80 48.70 -73.53
CA LYS A 396 0.79 49.53 -74.21
C LYS A 396 1.34 50.92 -74.53
N LEU A 397 2.01 51.56 -73.58
CA LEU A 397 2.61 52.88 -73.78
C LEU A 397 3.71 52.85 -74.84
N LEU A 398 4.57 51.82 -74.82
CA LEU A 398 5.59 51.62 -75.84
C LEU A 398 4.98 51.37 -77.22
N ALA A 399 3.93 50.57 -77.32
CA ALA A 399 3.21 50.34 -78.57
C ALA A 399 2.58 51.63 -79.11
N GLN A 400 2.00 52.47 -78.24
CA GLN A 400 1.46 53.77 -78.63
C GLN A 400 2.56 54.70 -79.14
N LYS A 401 3.68 54.81 -78.43
CA LYS A 401 4.84 55.61 -78.88
C LYS A 401 5.40 55.11 -80.22
N ALA A 402 5.46 53.80 -80.41
CA ALA A 402 5.90 53.21 -81.68
C ALA A 402 4.93 53.56 -82.82
N ALA A 403 3.62 53.48 -82.58
CA ALA A 403 2.61 53.86 -83.57
C ALA A 403 2.65 55.36 -83.91
N GLU A 404 2.85 56.24 -82.92
CA GLU A 404 3.04 57.67 -83.13
C GLU A 404 4.30 57.96 -83.95
N ALA A 405 5.42 57.31 -83.64
CA ALA A 405 6.67 57.42 -84.39
C ALA A 405 6.53 56.90 -85.84
N GLU A 406 5.78 55.81 -86.07
CA GLU A 406 5.48 55.31 -87.41
C GLU A 406 4.62 56.31 -88.20
N GLN A 407 3.60 56.90 -87.57
CA GLN A 407 2.78 57.93 -88.21
C GLN A 407 3.61 59.18 -88.54
N GLU A 408 4.51 59.59 -87.66
CA GLU A 408 5.41 60.73 -87.91
C GLU A 408 6.40 60.43 -89.04
N MET A 409 6.99 59.23 -89.06
CA MET A 409 7.86 58.77 -90.13
C MET A 409 7.12 58.71 -91.48
N GLN A 410 5.86 58.25 -91.49
CA GLN A 410 5.01 58.27 -92.68
C GLN A 410 4.73 59.71 -93.15
N ARG A 411 4.43 60.63 -92.24
CA ARG A 411 4.27 62.07 -92.57
C ARG A 411 5.53 62.63 -93.21
N ILE A 412 6.70 62.41 -92.60
CA ILE A 412 8.00 62.85 -93.11
C ILE A 412 8.24 62.29 -94.52
N LYS A 413 7.94 61.00 -94.74
CA LYS A 413 8.10 60.34 -96.04
C LYS A 413 7.18 60.94 -97.10
N VAL A 414 5.93 61.23 -96.77
CA VAL A 414 4.98 61.91 -97.68
C VAL A 414 5.46 63.33 -98.01
N THR A 415 5.92 64.10 -97.03
CA THR A 415 6.50 65.43 -97.29
C THR A 415 7.77 65.36 -98.14
N ALA A 416 8.61 64.35 -97.95
CA ALA A 416 9.81 64.16 -98.77
C ALA A 416 9.47 63.82 -100.23
N ILE A 417 8.50 62.92 -100.46
CA ILE A 417 8.00 62.59 -101.80
C ILE A 417 7.41 63.83 -102.47
N ARG A 418 6.59 64.60 -101.76
CA ARG A 418 6.05 65.86 -102.28
C ARG A 418 7.16 66.86 -102.63
N GLY A 419 8.20 66.97 -101.80
CA GLY A 419 9.37 67.79 -102.10
C GLY A 419 10.16 67.31 -103.33
N GLU A 420 10.29 66.01 -103.53
CA GLU A 420 10.89 65.42 -104.74
C GLU A 420 10.03 65.65 -105.98
N GLU A 421 8.70 65.52 -105.87
CA GLU A 421 7.77 65.80 -106.97
C GLU A 421 7.80 67.28 -107.38
N GLU A 422 7.81 68.21 -106.42
CA GLU A 422 7.96 69.65 -106.68
C GLU A 422 9.30 69.94 -107.36
N ARG A 423 10.38 69.28 -106.95
CA ARG A 423 11.71 69.40 -107.57
C ARG A 423 11.74 68.86 -109.00
N ARG A 424 11.15 67.68 -109.24
CA ARG A 424 10.99 67.10 -110.59
C ARG A 424 10.17 67.98 -111.52
N LEU A 425 9.09 68.57 -111.00
CA LEU A 425 8.25 69.49 -111.78
C LEU A 425 9.02 70.76 -112.15
N MET A 426 9.91 71.22 -111.27
CA MET A 426 10.80 72.35 -111.53
C MET A 426 11.88 72.01 -112.56
N GLU A 427 12.46 70.81 -112.49
CA GLU A 427 13.39 70.30 -113.50
C GLU A 427 12.74 70.18 -114.89
N GLN A 428 11.49 69.69 -114.98
CA GLN A 428 10.73 69.68 -116.23
C GLN A 428 10.52 71.08 -116.80
N LYS A 429 10.19 72.07 -115.96
CA LYS A 429 10.02 73.47 -116.40
C LYS A 429 11.33 74.10 -116.88
N VAL A 430 12.46 73.74 -116.28
CA VAL A 430 13.79 74.19 -116.75
C VAL A 430 14.11 73.57 -118.11
N LEU A 431 13.85 72.27 -118.30
CA LEU A 431 14.01 71.58 -119.59
C LEU A 431 13.10 72.17 -120.69
N GLU A 432 11.84 72.49 -120.37
CA GLU A 432 10.94 73.19 -121.31
C GLU A 432 11.48 74.58 -121.66
N ALA A 433 12.01 75.33 -120.70
CA ALA A 433 12.62 76.64 -120.93
C ALA A 433 13.91 76.54 -121.78
N GLU A 434 14.74 75.51 -121.59
CA GLU A 434 15.91 75.23 -122.42
C GLU A 434 15.53 74.83 -123.86
N MET A 435 14.50 74.00 -124.04
CA MET A 435 13.97 73.68 -125.36
C MET A 435 13.42 74.91 -126.09
N LEU A 436 12.70 75.79 -125.39
CA LEU A 436 12.23 77.06 -125.94
C LEU A 436 13.39 77.98 -126.31
N ALA A 437 14.45 78.03 -125.49
CA ALA A 437 15.65 78.80 -125.81
C ALA A 437 16.39 78.25 -127.05
N LEU A 438 16.43 76.93 -127.24
CA LEU A 438 16.98 76.28 -128.43
C LEU A 438 16.16 76.56 -129.69
N GLN A 439 14.82 76.54 -129.61
CA GLN A 439 13.95 76.94 -130.73
C GLN A 439 14.13 78.41 -131.12
N MET A 440 14.31 79.30 -130.13
CA MET A 440 14.62 80.71 -130.37
C MET A 440 16.02 80.92 -130.96
N ALA A 441 16.98 80.04 -130.67
CA ALA A 441 18.31 80.08 -131.27
C ALA A 441 18.29 79.63 -132.74
N GLU A 442 17.53 78.58 -133.09
CA GLU A 442 17.35 78.11 -134.48
C GLU A 442 16.61 79.12 -135.38
N GLU A 443 15.69 79.92 -134.83
CA GLU A 443 15.05 81.04 -135.56
C GLU A 443 16.00 82.23 -135.80
N SER A 444 17.10 82.34 -135.04
CA SER A 444 18.06 83.44 -135.17
C SER A 444 19.13 83.22 -136.25
N GLU A 445 19.34 81.98 -136.73
CA GLU A 445 20.29 81.67 -137.82
C GLU A 445 19.68 81.77 -139.24
N ARG A 446 18.41 82.19 -139.37
CA ARG A 446 17.70 82.37 -140.66
C ARG A 446 17.39 83.84 -141.03
N ARG A 447 18.20 84.80 -140.57
CA ARG A 447 18.16 86.18 -141.09
C ARG A 447 19.53 86.74 -141.39
#